data_AF-A0A1S1MPW7-F1
#
_entry.id   AF-A0A1S1MPW7-F1
#
_cell.length_a   1.000
_cell.length_b   1.000
_cell.length_c   1.000
_cell.angle_alpha   90.00
_cell.angle_beta   90.00
_cell.angle_gamma   90.00
#
_symmetry.space_group_name_H-M   'P 1'
#
loop_
_entity.id
_entity.type
_entity.pdbx_description
1 polymer ?
#
loop_
_entity_poly.entity_id
_entity_poly.type
_entity_poly.pdbx_seq_one_letter_code
_entity_poly.pdbx_strand_id
1 'polypeptide(L)'
;MNKSIIAALIGSALTFSANAQQVNLNEDAVLDSNLEAVHQRTSLNVSFSENNFSAQTDEITLTGSFIENDAIVQFHKEENGGNTYYLGKKLTNTLYQGTWYNSAQESGDFQLDLAASNTPTLRSCFDVVTYDQTAASGVYIIEANDTPTKPVYCNMDIAQGGWTLVDTRARYGLNTHTSVTELTDPMIQTNHYLASDIWQYLKMGATQMMVTDGINDNYAIFDLSLLESANCQALTDDLSTGTVFHSESDSCTFGGADYTYLSHPTNSYLFSAMYIYNMDFLPIERSGRYGTTSSTNKIYYAAPKIQIFVR
;
A
#
# COMPACT_ATOMS: atom_id res chain seq x y z
N MET A 1 62.02 -32.12 -12.89
CA MET A 1 61.06 -31.29 -12.13
C MET A 1 60.72 -30.09 -12.99
N ASN A 2 59.68 -30.20 -13.83
CA ASN A 2 58.35 -29.62 -13.59
C ASN A 2 58.37 -28.13 -13.20
N LYS A 3 58.12 -27.24 -14.17
CA LYS A 3 56.79 -26.62 -14.34
C LYS A 3 56.81 -25.65 -15.53
N SER A 4 56.06 -26.01 -16.58
CA SER A 4 55.51 -25.07 -17.55
C SER A 4 54.54 -24.12 -16.83
N ILE A 5 54.61 -22.83 -17.13
CA ILE A 5 53.52 -21.89 -16.88
C ILE A 5 53.16 -21.29 -18.24
N ILE A 6 52.12 -21.86 -18.84
CA ILE A 6 51.36 -21.25 -19.93
C ILE A 6 50.41 -20.27 -19.25
N ALA A 7 50.64 -18.97 -19.45
CA ALA A 7 49.68 -17.95 -19.08
C ALA A 7 48.50 -18.02 -20.06
N ALA A 8 47.35 -18.42 -19.54
CA ALA A 8 46.09 -18.52 -20.28
C ALA A 8 45.57 -17.14 -20.68
N LEU A 9 44.92 -17.11 -21.84
CA LEU A 9 44.28 -15.96 -22.46
C LEU A 9 43.31 -15.26 -21.49
N ILE A 10 43.41 -13.94 -21.46
CA ILE A 10 42.36 -13.05 -20.97
C ILE A 10 41.17 -13.20 -21.91
N GLY A 11 40.15 -13.93 -21.45
CA GLY A 11 38.85 -14.00 -22.12
C GLY A 11 38.19 -12.62 -22.06
N SER A 12 38.01 -12.03 -23.24
CA SER A 12 37.24 -10.81 -23.44
C SER A 12 35.84 -10.97 -22.85
N ALA A 13 35.51 -10.15 -21.85
CA ALA A 13 34.13 -9.99 -21.40
C ALA A 13 33.33 -9.36 -22.54
N LEU A 14 32.53 -10.19 -23.23
CA LEU A 14 31.48 -9.70 -24.11
C LEU A 14 30.39 -9.10 -23.21
N THR A 15 30.37 -7.78 -23.11
CA THR A 15 29.23 -7.05 -22.57
C THR A 15 28.09 -7.15 -23.58
N PHE A 16 27.22 -8.15 -23.43
CA PHE A 16 25.92 -8.16 -24.08
C PHE A 16 24.99 -7.26 -23.25
N SER A 17 24.66 -6.09 -23.79
CA SER A 17 23.51 -5.32 -23.34
C SER A 17 22.25 -6.03 -23.82
N ALA A 18 21.81 -7.07 -23.10
CA ALA A 18 20.45 -7.57 -23.24
C ALA A 18 19.53 -6.52 -22.60
N ASN A 19 18.55 -6.01 -23.35
CA ASN A 19 17.51 -5.16 -22.76
C ASN A 19 16.66 -6.07 -21.87
N ALA A 20 16.86 -5.99 -20.57
CA ALA A 20 15.97 -6.63 -19.62
C ALA A 20 14.57 -5.99 -19.74
N GLN A 21 13.55 -6.82 -19.79
CA GLN A 21 12.14 -6.44 -19.90
C GLN A 21 11.39 -6.99 -18.70
N GLN A 22 10.50 -6.18 -18.12
CA GLN A 22 9.68 -6.66 -17.01
C GLN A 22 8.66 -7.70 -17.52
N VAL A 23 8.48 -8.73 -16.73
CA VAL A 23 7.54 -9.84 -16.96
C VAL A 23 6.83 -10.12 -15.64
N ASN A 24 5.53 -10.42 -15.71
CA ASN A 24 4.76 -10.87 -14.55
C ASN A 24 4.52 -12.39 -14.66
N LEU A 25 4.95 -13.13 -13.62
CA LEU A 25 4.59 -14.52 -13.39
C LEU A 25 3.45 -14.55 -12.38
N ASN A 26 2.26 -14.99 -12.79
CA ASN A 26 1.10 -15.16 -11.93
C ASN A 26 0.86 -16.65 -11.70
N GLU A 27 0.62 -17.07 -10.46
CA GLU A 27 0.54 -18.47 -10.03
C GLU A 27 -0.59 -18.67 -9.02
N ASP A 28 -1.38 -19.73 -9.15
CA ASP A 28 -2.27 -20.20 -8.08
C ASP A 28 -1.98 -21.67 -7.75
N ALA A 29 -2.65 -22.21 -6.73
CA ALA A 29 -2.48 -23.58 -6.27
C ALA A 29 -3.61 -24.53 -6.71
N VAL A 30 -4.47 -24.08 -7.64
CA VAL A 30 -5.58 -24.88 -8.18
C VAL A 30 -5.15 -25.38 -9.55
N LEU A 31 -5.34 -26.67 -9.81
CA LEU A 31 -5.04 -27.26 -11.11
C LEU A 31 -6.32 -27.45 -11.91
N ASP A 32 -6.77 -26.42 -12.61
CA ASP A 32 -8.01 -26.44 -13.40
C ASP A 32 -7.90 -25.78 -14.79
N SER A 33 -6.69 -25.42 -15.20
CA SER A 33 -6.34 -24.71 -16.44
C SER A 33 -6.80 -23.26 -16.51
N ASN A 34 -7.21 -22.64 -15.39
CA ASN A 34 -7.52 -21.22 -15.31
C ASN A 34 -6.69 -20.58 -14.19
N LEU A 35 -6.37 -19.30 -14.37
CA LEU A 35 -5.77 -18.53 -13.28
C LEU A 35 -6.90 -18.05 -12.36
N GLU A 36 -6.82 -18.39 -11.09
CA GLU A 36 -7.76 -17.96 -10.06
C GLU A 36 -7.68 -16.45 -9.80
N ALA A 37 -8.79 -15.89 -9.32
CA ALA A 37 -8.82 -14.48 -8.91
C ALA A 37 -7.78 -14.20 -7.81
N VAL A 38 -7.59 -15.17 -6.90
CA VAL A 38 -6.54 -15.16 -5.88
C VAL A 38 -5.32 -15.90 -6.41
N HIS A 39 -4.28 -15.16 -6.79
CA HIS A 39 -3.02 -15.70 -7.28
C HIS A 39 -1.83 -14.91 -6.72
N GLN A 40 -0.69 -15.59 -6.60
CA GLN A 40 0.59 -14.96 -6.36
C GLN A 40 1.07 -14.27 -7.64
N ARG A 41 1.49 -13.00 -7.57
CA ARG A 41 2.15 -12.29 -8.66
C ARG A 41 3.60 -12.02 -8.32
N THR A 42 4.50 -12.42 -9.20
CA THR A 42 5.95 -12.19 -9.12
C THR A 42 6.40 -11.36 -10.34
N SER A 43 6.88 -10.14 -10.12
CA SER A 43 7.40 -9.27 -11.18
C SER A 43 8.92 -9.40 -11.30
N LEU A 44 9.42 -9.69 -12.50
CA LEU A 44 10.84 -9.97 -12.76
C LEU A 44 11.36 -9.16 -13.95
N ASN A 45 12.57 -8.63 -13.84
CA ASN A 45 13.30 -8.08 -15.00
C ASN A 45 14.01 -9.22 -15.73
N VAL A 46 13.43 -9.65 -16.84
CA VAL A 46 13.89 -10.81 -17.62
C VAL A 46 14.77 -10.35 -18.77
N SER A 47 15.98 -10.90 -18.83
CA SER A 47 16.89 -10.75 -19.97
C SER A 47 16.60 -11.83 -21.00
N PHE A 48 16.38 -11.43 -22.26
CA PHE A 48 16.12 -12.34 -23.38
C PHE A 48 17.36 -12.50 -24.26
N SER A 49 17.65 -13.73 -24.67
CA SER A 49 18.72 -14.07 -25.62
C SER A 49 18.23 -15.17 -26.56
N GLU A 50 17.90 -14.79 -27.79
CA GLU A 50 17.24 -15.67 -28.77
C GLU A 50 15.98 -16.30 -28.16
N ASN A 51 15.96 -17.62 -28.03
CA ASN A 51 14.85 -18.38 -27.46
C ASN A 51 14.98 -18.57 -25.95
N ASN A 52 16.07 -18.15 -25.33
CA ASN A 52 16.30 -18.32 -23.89
C ASN A 52 16.00 -17.04 -23.13
N PHE A 53 15.63 -17.18 -21.86
CA PHE A 53 15.43 -16.07 -20.97
C PHE A 53 15.89 -16.39 -19.56
N SER A 54 16.28 -15.34 -18.83
CA SER A 54 16.70 -15.48 -17.44
C SER A 54 16.43 -14.21 -16.64
N ALA A 55 16.12 -14.36 -15.36
CA ALA A 55 16.06 -13.28 -14.39
C ALA A 55 16.71 -13.72 -13.08
N GLN A 56 17.29 -12.76 -12.36
CA GLN A 56 17.90 -13.00 -11.06
C GLN A 56 17.64 -11.82 -10.13
N THR A 57 17.16 -12.12 -8.93
CA THR A 57 17.08 -11.20 -7.78
C THR A 57 17.87 -11.80 -6.61
N ASP A 58 17.83 -11.17 -5.44
CA ASP A 58 18.46 -11.71 -4.23
C ASP A 58 17.82 -13.02 -3.76
N GLU A 59 16.54 -13.25 -4.10
CA GLU A 59 15.74 -14.39 -3.61
C GLU A 59 15.34 -15.38 -4.71
N ILE A 60 15.31 -14.93 -5.97
CA ILE A 60 14.75 -15.69 -7.08
C ILE A 60 15.77 -15.82 -8.22
N THR A 61 15.95 -17.05 -8.70
CA THR A 61 16.60 -17.32 -9.99
C THR A 61 15.59 -17.97 -10.93
N LEU A 62 15.36 -17.37 -12.09
CA LEU A 62 14.43 -17.87 -13.11
C LEU A 62 15.20 -18.10 -14.41
N THR A 63 15.11 -19.30 -14.97
CA THR A 63 15.72 -19.61 -16.26
C THR A 63 14.80 -20.46 -17.12
N GLY A 64 14.74 -20.15 -18.41
CA GLY A 64 13.78 -20.78 -19.30
C GLY A 64 14.06 -20.57 -20.78
N SER A 65 13.17 -21.15 -21.58
CA SER A 65 13.23 -21.07 -23.04
C SER A 65 11.84 -21.13 -23.67
N PHE A 66 11.69 -20.42 -24.78
CA PHE A 66 10.61 -20.61 -25.75
C PHE A 66 11.00 -21.73 -26.73
N ILE A 67 10.09 -22.67 -26.96
CA ILE A 67 10.29 -23.80 -27.86
C ILE A 67 9.12 -23.90 -28.85
N GLU A 68 9.29 -24.70 -29.90
CA GLU A 68 8.29 -24.88 -30.97
C GLU A 68 7.85 -23.56 -31.61
N ASN A 69 8.81 -22.76 -32.12
CA ASN A 69 8.56 -21.45 -32.73
C ASN A 69 7.73 -20.52 -31.81
N ASP A 70 8.14 -20.42 -30.55
CA ASP A 70 7.47 -19.67 -29.48
C ASP A 70 6.06 -20.15 -29.12
N ALA A 71 5.61 -21.32 -29.59
CA ALA A 71 4.30 -21.84 -29.23
C ALA A 71 4.25 -22.36 -27.79
N ILE A 72 5.39 -22.76 -27.23
CA ILE A 72 5.51 -23.36 -25.90
C ILE A 72 6.57 -22.61 -25.09
N VAL A 73 6.34 -22.46 -23.80
CA VAL A 73 7.32 -21.97 -22.82
C VAL A 73 7.62 -23.05 -21.80
N GLN A 74 8.90 -23.24 -21.49
CA GLN A 74 9.35 -24.07 -20.38
C GLN A 74 10.37 -23.31 -19.55
N PHE A 75 10.26 -23.37 -18.23
CA PHE A 75 11.19 -22.69 -17.34
C PHE A 75 11.18 -23.29 -15.94
N HIS A 76 12.15 -22.91 -15.12
CA HIS A 76 12.11 -23.17 -13.69
C HIS A 76 12.46 -21.91 -12.90
N LYS A 77 11.92 -21.87 -11.68
CA LYS A 77 12.11 -20.84 -10.66
C LYS A 77 12.74 -21.52 -9.44
N GLU A 78 13.90 -21.02 -9.03
CA GLU A 78 14.51 -21.32 -7.73
C GLU A 78 14.20 -20.18 -6.77
N GLU A 79 13.60 -20.49 -5.63
CA GLU A 79 13.20 -19.52 -4.60
C GLU A 79 13.33 -20.16 -3.21
N ASN A 80 14.06 -19.51 -2.30
CA ASN A 80 14.28 -20.01 -0.92
C ASN A 80 14.79 -21.47 -0.84
N GLY A 81 15.58 -21.90 -1.84
CA GLY A 81 16.10 -23.27 -1.95
C GLY A 81 15.09 -24.32 -2.46
N GLY A 82 13.88 -23.90 -2.78
CA GLY A 82 12.88 -24.71 -3.49
C GLY A 82 12.97 -24.52 -5.00
N ASN A 83 12.64 -25.57 -5.75
CA ASN A 83 12.53 -25.53 -7.21
C ASN A 83 11.08 -25.74 -7.65
N THR A 84 10.61 -24.86 -8.54
CA THR A 84 9.33 -24.95 -9.24
C THR A 84 9.57 -24.98 -10.74
N TYR A 85 8.89 -25.89 -11.44
CA TYR A 85 9.04 -26.15 -12.87
C TYR A 85 7.74 -25.84 -13.60
N TYR A 86 7.85 -25.21 -14.76
CA TYR A 86 6.71 -24.66 -15.51
C TYR A 86 6.73 -25.16 -16.95
N LEU A 87 5.55 -25.51 -17.45
CA LEU A 87 5.33 -25.84 -18.85
C LEU A 87 4.00 -25.25 -19.31
N GLY A 88 4.03 -24.42 -20.35
CA GLY A 88 2.84 -23.74 -20.85
C GLY A 88 2.85 -23.47 -22.34
N LYS A 89 1.70 -23.04 -22.85
CA LYS A 89 1.48 -22.70 -24.25
C LYS A 89 1.22 -21.21 -24.41
N LYS A 90 1.51 -20.69 -25.59
CA LYS A 90 1.22 -19.31 -25.97
C LYS A 90 -0.30 -19.13 -26.16
N LEU A 91 -0.86 -18.11 -25.52
CA LEU A 91 -2.26 -17.73 -25.63
C LEU A 91 -2.44 -16.50 -26.52
N THR A 92 -1.56 -15.51 -26.34
CA THR A 92 -1.46 -14.31 -27.20
C THR A 92 0.00 -14.03 -27.53
N ASN A 93 0.30 -12.95 -28.25
CA ASN A 93 1.68 -12.59 -28.55
C ASN A 93 2.55 -12.35 -27.31
N THR A 94 1.94 -12.00 -26.18
CA THR A 94 2.64 -11.61 -24.96
C THR A 94 2.23 -12.44 -23.74
N LEU A 95 1.29 -13.38 -23.88
CA LEU A 95 0.78 -14.16 -22.75
C LEU A 95 0.95 -15.65 -22.99
N TYR A 96 1.55 -16.33 -22.02
CA TYR A 96 1.60 -17.79 -21.94
C TYR A 96 0.82 -18.27 -20.73
N GLN A 97 0.29 -19.48 -20.81
CA GLN A 97 -0.45 -20.12 -19.74
C GLN A 97 -0.09 -21.60 -19.66
N GLY A 98 -0.02 -22.16 -18.47
CA GLY A 98 0.23 -23.58 -18.28
C GLY A 98 0.16 -24.01 -16.82
N THR A 99 0.88 -25.08 -16.52
CA THR A 99 0.90 -25.71 -15.20
C THR A 99 2.30 -25.65 -14.62
N TRP A 100 2.38 -25.53 -13.29
CA TRP A 100 3.62 -25.64 -12.54
C TRP A 100 3.61 -26.85 -11.60
N TYR A 101 4.80 -27.34 -11.26
CA TYR A 101 5.04 -28.41 -10.30
C TYR A 101 6.25 -28.06 -9.44
N ASN A 102 6.20 -28.33 -8.14
CA ASN A 102 7.34 -28.12 -7.26
C ASN A 102 7.89 -29.42 -6.64
N SER A 103 9.03 -29.31 -5.97
CA SER A 103 9.66 -30.44 -5.27
C SER A 103 8.85 -31.04 -4.12
N ALA A 104 7.85 -30.31 -3.61
CA ALA A 104 6.91 -30.77 -2.58
C ALA A 104 5.71 -31.55 -3.16
N GLN A 105 5.70 -31.81 -4.47
CA GLN A 105 4.59 -32.46 -5.20
C GLN A 105 3.31 -31.62 -5.25
N GLU A 106 3.42 -30.32 -5.05
CA GLU A 106 2.33 -29.38 -5.27
C GLU A 106 2.30 -28.95 -6.74
N SER A 107 1.13 -28.52 -7.19
CA SER A 107 0.89 -28.09 -8.55
C SER A 107 -0.23 -27.07 -8.61
N GLY A 108 -0.22 -26.24 -9.64
CA GLY A 108 -1.31 -25.33 -9.96
C GLY A 108 -1.11 -24.70 -11.33
N ASP A 109 -1.88 -23.66 -11.62
CA ASP A 109 -1.82 -22.99 -12.90
C ASP A 109 -0.96 -21.71 -12.85
N PHE A 110 -0.42 -21.33 -14.01
CA PHE A 110 0.34 -20.09 -14.15
C PHE A 110 -0.03 -19.31 -15.41
N GLN A 111 0.25 -18.00 -15.35
CA GLN A 111 0.35 -17.13 -16.52
C GLN A 111 1.67 -16.38 -16.51
N LEU A 112 2.36 -16.37 -17.66
CA LEU A 112 3.57 -15.57 -17.89
C LEU A 112 3.23 -14.44 -18.87
N ASP A 113 3.13 -13.22 -18.36
CA ASP A 113 2.80 -12.01 -19.11
C ASP A 113 4.06 -11.22 -19.46
N LEU A 114 4.47 -11.32 -20.72
CA LEU A 114 5.58 -10.59 -21.30
C LEU A 114 5.22 -9.12 -21.59
N ALA A 115 3.95 -8.73 -21.62
CA ALA A 115 3.55 -7.33 -21.81
C ALA A 115 3.52 -6.54 -20.50
N ALA A 116 4.08 -7.08 -19.40
CA ALA A 116 4.14 -6.36 -18.14
C ALA A 116 4.80 -5.00 -18.34
N SER A 117 4.00 -3.95 -18.17
CA SER A 117 4.49 -2.58 -18.10
C SER A 117 5.22 -2.41 -16.78
N ASN A 118 6.30 -1.62 -16.78
CA ASN A 118 7.05 -1.14 -15.60
C ASN A 118 6.21 -0.36 -14.58
N THR A 119 4.88 -0.46 -14.60
CA THR A 119 4.01 0.14 -13.61
C THR A 119 3.94 -0.80 -12.42
N PRO A 120 4.62 -0.52 -11.30
CA PRO A 120 4.39 -1.29 -10.08
C PRO A 120 2.92 -1.25 -9.72
N THR A 121 2.41 -2.36 -9.20
CA THR A 121 1.11 -2.42 -8.53
C THR A 121 1.18 -1.47 -7.32
N LEU A 122 0.54 -0.31 -7.44
CA LEU A 122 0.45 0.68 -6.37
C LEU A 122 -0.76 0.34 -5.50
N ARG A 123 -0.53 -0.08 -4.26
CA ARG A 123 -1.59 -0.56 -3.33
C ARG A 123 -2.07 0.54 -2.40
N SER A 124 -1.29 1.59 -2.27
CA SER A 124 -1.54 2.72 -1.39
C SER A 124 -1.00 4.02 -1.99
N CYS A 125 -1.45 5.17 -1.47
CA CYS A 125 -0.82 6.45 -1.79
C CYS A 125 0.66 6.47 -1.37
N PHE A 126 1.05 5.69 -0.37
CA PHE A 126 2.44 5.57 0.05
C PHE A 126 3.32 4.88 -1.01
N ASP A 127 2.78 3.87 -1.70
CA ASP A 127 3.47 3.25 -2.83
C ASP A 127 3.66 4.25 -3.97
N VAL A 128 2.65 5.09 -4.23
CA VAL A 128 2.72 6.13 -5.27
C VAL A 128 3.89 7.08 -5.01
N VAL A 129 3.99 7.66 -3.82
CA VAL A 129 5.07 8.61 -3.50
C VAL A 129 6.45 7.94 -3.39
N THR A 130 6.47 6.66 -2.99
CA THR A 130 7.71 5.88 -2.95
C THR A 130 8.23 5.59 -4.37
N TYR A 131 7.31 5.28 -5.29
CA TYR A 131 7.63 5.04 -6.69
C TYR A 131 7.99 6.33 -7.44
N ASP A 132 7.21 7.39 -7.25
CA ASP A 132 7.42 8.70 -7.84
C ASP A 132 7.41 9.77 -6.75
N GLN A 133 8.60 10.15 -6.28
CA GLN A 133 8.78 11.21 -5.29
C GLN A 133 8.38 12.61 -5.79
N THR A 134 8.09 12.75 -7.09
CA THR A 134 7.59 14.00 -7.69
C THR A 134 6.07 13.99 -7.88
N ALA A 135 5.39 12.91 -7.46
CA ALA A 135 3.94 12.81 -7.47
C ALA A 135 3.29 13.97 -6.70
N ALA A 136 2.33 14.64 -7.34
CA ALA A 136 1.56 15.72 -6.73
C ALA A 136 0.30 15.19 -6.04
N SER A 137 -0.24 15.92 -5.07
CA SER A 137 -1.54 15.58 -4.50
C SER A 137 -2.63 15.50 -5.58
N GLY A 138 -3.49 14.47 -5.51
CA GLY A 138 -4.46 14.21 -6.56
C GLY A 138 -5.16 12.87 -6.43
N VAL A 139 -5.96 12.52 -7.43
CA VAL A 139 -6.64 11.22 -7.48
C VAL A 139 -5.73 10.20 -8.16
N TYR A 140 -5.51 9.08 -7.48
CA TYR A 140 -4.75 7.95 -7.97
C TYR A 140 -5.62 6.71 -7.98
N ILE A 141 -5.28 5.79 -8.88
CA ILE A 141 -5.87 4.46 -8.91
C ILE A 141 -4.95 3.54 -8.11
N ILE A 142 -5.46 2.98 -7.01
CA ILE A 142 -4.75 1.98 -6.22
C ILE A 142 -5.36 0.59 -6.46
N GLU A 143 -4.50 -0.41 -6.53
CA GLU A 143 -4.85 -1.82 -6.63
C GLU A 143 -4.97 -2.39 -5.22
N ALA A 144 -6.19 -2.57 -4.77
CA ALA A 144 -6.47 -3.34 -3.58
C ALA A 144 -6.53 -4.83 -3.97
N ASN A 145 -5.79 -5.69 -3.25
CA ASN A 145 -5.88 -7.14 -3.45
C ASN A 145 -7.35 -7.57 -3.47
N ASP A 146 -7.73 -8.37 -4.47
CA ASP A 146 -9.06 -8.99 -4.60
C ASP A 146 -10.25 -8.02 -4.76
N THR A 147 -10.01 -6.73 -5.01
CA THR A 147 -11.06 -5.75 -5.32
C THR A 147 -10.77 -4.98 -6.60
N PRO A 148 -11.81 -4.52 -7.33
CA PRO A 148 -11.60 -3.65 -8.47
C PRO A 148 -10.86 -2.40 -8.01
N THR A 149 -9.89 -1.98 -8.82
CA THR A 149 -9.11 -0.76 -8.63
C THR A 149 -9.98 0.41 -8.17
N LYS A 150 -9.54 1.12 -7.13
CA LYS A 150 -10.32 2.21 -6.53
C LYS A 150 -9.63 3.56 -6.76
N PRO A 151 -10.38 4.59 -7.20
CA PRO A 151 -9.87 5.94 -7.16
C PRO A 151 -9.83 6.43 -5.71
N VAL A 152 -8.67 6.90 -5.27
CA VAL A 152 -8.47 7.50 -3.95
C VAL A 152 -7.81 8.86 -4.11
N TYR A 153 -8.13 9.79 -3.20
CA TYR A 153 -7.35 11.01 -3.10
C TYR A 153 -6.08 10.77 -2.26
N CYS A 154 -4.93 11.07 -2.86
CA CYS A 154 -3.63 11.06 -2.21
C CYS A 154 -3.18 12.49 -1.91
N ASN A 155 -2.83 12.77 -0.65
CA ASN A 155 -2.07 13.95 -0.29
C ASN A 155 -0.57 13.63 -0.31
N MET A 156 0.17 14.29 -1.21
CA MET A 156 1.61 14.12 -1.39
C MET A 156 2.43 15.26 -0.78
N ASP A 157 1.77 16.33 -0.34
CA ASP A 157 2.44 17.56 0.07
C ASP A 157 2.77 17.57 1.57
N ILE A 158 1.88 17.02 2.40
CA ILE A 158 1.99 17.11 3.86
C ILE A 158 2.85 15.96 4.39
N ALA A 159 3.82 16.29 5.25
CA ALA A 159 4.62 15.30 6.02
C ALA A 159 5.18 14.14 5.17
N GLN A 160 5.90 14.48 4.08
CA GLN A 160 6.51 13.56 3.11
C GLN A 160 5.51 12.82 2.19
N GLY A 161 4.22 13.15 2.27
CA GLY A 161 3.22 12.63 1.36
C GLY A 161 2.84 11.17 1.61
N GLY A 162 2.15 10.59 0.63
CA GLY A 162 1.70 9.21 0.64
C GLY A 162 0.42 8.96 1.44
N TRP A 163 -0.36 10.00 1.71
CA TRP A 163 -1.53 9.93 2.60
C TRP A 163 -2.81 9.66 1.83
N THR A 164 -3.53 8.59 2.18
CA THR A 164 -4.81 8.20 1.57
C THR A 164 -5.98 8.79 2.36
N LEU A 165 -6.86 9.56 1.71
CA LEU A 165 -8.00 10.21 2.37
C LEU A 165 -9.11 9.20 2.72
N VAL A 166 -9.56 9.20 3.98
CA VAL A 166 -10.59 8.26 4.47
C VAL A 166 -11.82 8.91 5.06
N ASP A 167 -11.69 10.14 5.57
CA ASP A 167 -12.80 10.87 6.19
C ASP A 167 -12.62 12.38 6.01
N THR A 168 -13.74 13.08 5.94
CA THR A 168 -13.84 14.52 6.01
C THR A 168 -14.98 14.88 6.95
N ARG A 169 -14.70 15.76 7.91
CA ARG A 169 -15.69 16.18 8.91
C ARG A 169 -15.82 17.67 8.92
N ALA A 170 -17.03 18.16 8.65
CA ALA A 170 -17.37 19.57 8.76
C ALA A 170 -17.80 19.90 10.19
N ARG A 171 -17.42 21.07 10.68
CA ARG A 171 -17.96 21.59 11.94
C ARG A 171 -19.48 21.69 11.83
N TYR A 172 -20.18 21.23 12.86
CA TYR A 172 -21.63 21.08 12.88
C TYR A 172 -22.20 19.99 11.95
N GLY A 173 -21.34 19.19 11.32
CA GLY A 173 -21.72 18.15 10.35
C GLY A 173 -22.11 16.80 10.94
N LEU A 174 -22.18 16.64 12.27
CA LEU A 174 -22.42 15.35 12.93
C LEU A 174 -23.66 14.61 12.38
N ASN A 175 -24.76 15.33 12.13
CA ASN A 175 -26.02 14.73 11.66
C ASN A 175 -26.11 14.60 10.13
N THR A 176 -25.14 15.15 9.40
CA THR A 176 -25.09 15.16 7.94
C THR A 176 -23.87 14.41 7.41
N HIS A 177 -23.20 13.64 8.26
CA HIS A 177 -22.01 12.87 7.90
C HIS A 177 -22.44 11.64 7.12
N THR A 178 -21.98 11.52 5.88
CA THR A 178 -22.54 10.57 4.91
C THR A 178 -21.51 9.58 4.39
N SER A 179 -21.90 8.32 4.32
CA SER A 179 -21.08 7.23 3.78
C SER A 179 -20.93 7.34 2.26
N VAL A 180 -19.73 7.07 1.75
CA VAL A 180 -19.41 6.96 0.32
C VAL A 180 -18.51 5.76 0.06
N THR A 181 -18.54 5.25 -1.16
CA THR A 181 -17.61 4.20 -1.60
C THR A 181 -16.28 4.76 -2.10
N GLU A 182 -16.20 6.07 -2.36
CA GLU A 182 -15.03 6.74 -2.91
C GLU A 182 -14.93 8.17 -2.36
N LEU A 183 -13.71 8.56 -1.96
CA LEU A 183 -13.40 9.89 -1.46
C LEU A 183 -12.21 10.46 -2.23
N THR A 184 -12.51 11.28 -3.23
CA THR A 184 -11.59 11.70 -4.29
C THR A 184 -11.36 13.21 -4.33
N ASP A 185 -12.19 13.99 -3.65
CA ASP A 185 -12.00 15.44 -3.54
C ASP A 185 -12.35 15.91 -2.12
N PRO A 186 -11.34 16.16 -1.26
CA PRO A 186 -11.61 16.62 0.10
C PRO A 186 -12.30 17.99 0.11
N MET A 187 -12.18 18.84 -0.92
CA MET A 187 -12.75 20.19 -0.96
C MET A 187 -14.23 20.21 -1.30
N ILE A 188 -14.70 19.24 -2.10
CA ILE A 188 -16.12 19.07 -2.42
C ILE A 188 -16.79 18.16 -1.40
N GLN A 189 -16.17 17.00 -1.12
CA GLN A 189 -16.66 16.03 -0.16
C GLN A 189 -16.19 16.44 1.23
N THR A 190 -16.89 17.37 1.88
CA THR A 190 -16.41 18.01 3.12
C THR A 190 -16.96 17.41 4.42
N ASN A 191 -17.91 16.49 4.31
CA ASN A 191 -18.55 15.81 5.44
C ASN A 191 -18.94 14.37 5.07
N HIS A 192 -18.02 13.66 4.42
CA HIS A 192 -18.19 12.29 3.95
C HIS A 192 -17.14 11.37 4.57
N TYR A 193 -17.47 10.09 4.71
CA TYR A 193 -16.54 9.05 5.15
C TYR A 193 -16.62 7.82 4.24
N LEU A 194 -15.51 7.10 4.12
CA LEU A 194 -15.51 5.82 3.42
C LEU A 194 -16.36 4.79 4.16
N ALA A 195 -17.13 4.00 3.41
CA ALA A 195 -17.88 2.86 3.93
C ALA A 195 -16.98 1.92 4.76
N SER A 196 -17.56 1.28 5.79
CA SER A 196 -16.79 0.61 6.85
C SER A 196 -15.90 -0.53 6.35
N ASP A 197 -16.33 -1.25 5.30
CA ASP A 197 -15.55 -2.30 4.64
C ASP A 197 -14.29 -1.74 3.97
N ILE A 198 -14.42 -0.61 3.26
CA ILE A 198 -13.31 0.08 2.60
C ILE A 198 -12.38 0.70 3.63
N TRP A 199 -12.93 1.33 4.68
CA TRP A 199 -12.15 1.88 5.77
C TRP A 199 -11.31 0.80 6.46
N GLN A 200 -11.93 -0.32 6.87
CA GLN A 200 -11.22 -1.41 7.53
C GLN A 200 -10.09 -1.97 6.64
N TYR A 201 -10.33 -2.13 5.34
CA TYR A 201 -9.30 -2.54 4.40
C TYR A 201 -8.09 -1.59 4.39
N LEU A 202 -8.34 -0.28 4.26
CA LEU A 202 -7.27 0.73 4.26
C LEU A 202 -6.56 0.81 5.62
N LYS A 203 -7.30 0.67 6.72
CA LYS A 203 -6.77 0.65 8.09
C LYS A 203 -5.80 -0.53 8.28
N MET A 204 -6.13 -1.72 7.79
CA MET A 204 -5.28 -2.92 7.90
C MET A 204 -3.91 -2.76 7.22
N GLY A 205 -3.84 -1.98 6.13
CA GLY A 205 -2.60 -1.72 5.41
C GLY A 205 -1.80 -0.51 5.93
N ALA A 206 -2.35 0.24 6.88
CA ALA A 206 -1.77 1.49 7.35
C ALA A 206 -1.02 1.32 8.68
N THR A 207 -0.06 2.21 8.91
CA THR A 207 0.70 2.32 10.17
C THR A 207 0.48 3.66 10.86
N GLN A 208 0.03 4.67 10.12
CA GLN A 208 -0.13 6.03 10.62
C GLN A 208 -1.45 6.66 10.20
N MET A 209 -2.00 7.51 11.07
CA MET A 209 -3.18 8.31 10.81
C MET A 209 -2.81 9.79 10.92
N MET A 210 -3.13 10.56 9.89
CA MET A 210 -2.97 12.02 9.90
C MET A 210 -4.34 12.69 10.01
N VAL A 211 -4.43 13.69 10.87
CA VAL A 211 -5.56 14.62 10.97
C VAL A 211 -5.07 16.00 10.60
N THR A 212 -5.73 16.64 9.63
CA THR A 212 -5.37 17.98 9.15
C THR A 212 -6.62 18.83 8.95
N ASP A 213 -6.49 20.15 9.05
CA ASP A 213 -7.54 21.09 8.63
C ASP A 213 -7.49 21.41 7.12
N GLY A 214 -6.50 20.88 6.40
CA GLY A 214 -6.26 21.13 4.98
C GLY A 214 -5.73 22.53 4.66
N ILE A 215 -5.26 23.30 5.66
CA ILE A 215 -4.82 24.68 5.52
C ILE A 215 -3.44 24.88 6.20
N ASN A 216 -2.50 25.53 5.51
CA ASN A 216 -1.21 25.95 6.06
C ASN A 216 -0.41 24.83 6.77
N ASP A 217 -0.47 23.60 6.24
CA ASP A 217 0.22 22.43 6.80
C ASP A 217 -0.02 22.22 8.31
N ASN A 218 -1.22 22.53 8.82
CA ASN A 218 -1.62 22.16 10.17
C ASN A 218 -2.01 20.68 10.18
N TYR A 219 -1.26 19.84 10.88
CA TYR A 219 -1.60 18.43 11.03
C TYR A 219 -1.15 17.85 12.37
N ALA A 220 -1.71 16.70 12.73
CA ALA A 220 -1.22 15.79 13.76
C ALA A 220 -1.22 14.36 13.21
N ILE A 221 -0.10 13.65 13.38
CA ILE A 221 0.11 12.28 12.92
C ILE A 221 0.24 11.37 14.13
N PHE A 222 -0.55 10.32 14.18
CA PHE A 222 -0.53 9.29 15.20
C PHE A 222 -0.06 7.97 14.62
N ASP A 223 0.60 7.16 15.44
CA ASP A 223 0.79 5.73 15.18
C ASP A 223 -0.57 5.02 15.33
N LEU A 224 -0.96 4.19 14.36
CA LEU A 224 -2.23 3.45 14.42
C LEU A 224 -2.30 2.53 15.63
N SER A 225 -1.18 1.87 15.99
CA SER A 225 -1.13 0.95 17.13
C SER A 225 -1.40 1.66 18.46
N LEU A 226 -0.96 2.93 18.58
CA LEU A 226 -1.31 3.78 19.71
C LEU A 226 -2.83 4.04 19.72
N LEU A 227 -3.41 4.42 18.58
CA LEU A 227 -4.85 4.69 18.47
C LEU A 227 -5.72 3.47 18.80
N GLU A 228 -5.27 2.27 18.44
CA GLU A 228 -5.93 1.01 18.75
C GLU A 228 -5.82 0.62 20.24
N SER A 229 -4.82 1.13 20.94
CA SER A 229 -4.63 0.92 22.38
C SER A 229 -5.42 1.89 23.28
N ALA A 230 -6.17 2.83 22.69
CA ALA A 230 -6.87 3.85 23.46
C ALA A 230 -7.89 3.23 24.44
N ASN A 231 -7.81 3.65 25.70
CA ASN A 231 -8.51 2.99 26.82
C ASN A 231 -10.01 3.30 26.92
N CYS A 232 -10.47 4.42 26.36
CA CYS A 232 -11.89 4.79 26.40
C CYS A 232 -12.64 4.39 25.13
N GLN A 233 -12.03 4.68 23.97
CA GLN A 233 -12.50 4.22 22.68
C GLN A 233 -11.29 4.03 21.76
N ALA A 234 -10.95 2.78 21.47
CA ALA A 234 -9.99 2.44 20.43
C ALA A 234 -10.41 3.01 19.07
N LEU A 235 -9.45 3.12 18.15
CA LEU A 235 -9.71 3.53 16.77
C LEU A 235 -10.86 2.72 16.16
N THR A 236 -11.95 3.41 15.83
CA THR A 236 -13.18 2.81 15.29
C THR A 236 -12.95 2.05 13.98
N ASP A 237 -13.69 0.97 13.79
CA ASP A 237 -13.83 0.26 12.50
C ASP A 237 -15.00 0.80 11.66
N ASP A 238 -15.72 1.78 12.18
CA ASP A 238 -16.78 2.49 11.48
C ASP A 238 -16.63 4.00 11.64
N LEU A 239 -16.33 4.68 10.53
CA LEU A 239 -16.17 6.13 10.49
C LEU A 239 -17.50 6.89 10.61
N SER A 240 -18.65 6.22 10.56
CA SER A 240 -19.96 6.85 10.85
C SER A 240 -20.06 7.40 12.29
N THR A 241 -19.19 6.90 13.17
CA THR A 241 -19.17 7.25 14.59
C THR A 241 -18.81 8.71 14.85
N GLY A 242 -19.48 9.28 15.85
CA GLY A 242 -19.21 10.65 16.29
C GLY A 242 -17.80 10.86 16.83
N THR A 243 -17.21 9.84 17.46
CA THR A 243 -15.83 9.83 17.98
C THR A 243 -15.02 8.80 17.22
N VAL A 244 -13.82 9.17 16.77
CA VAL A 244 -12.93 8.28 16.02
C VAL A 244 -12.07 7.45 16.97
N PHE A 245 -11.49 8.11 17.97
CA PHE A 245 -10.77 7.49 19.08
C PHE A 245 -10.84 8.41 20.31
N HIS A 246 -10.65 7.82 21.49
CA HIS A 246 -10.63 8.53 22.76
C HIS A 246 -9.74 7.80 23.77
N SER A 247 -8.78 8.51 24.34
CA SER A 247 -8.05 8.09 25.54
C SER A 247 -8.17 9.18 26.61
N GLU A 248 -8.47 8.79 27.85
CA GLU A 248 -8.60 9.68 29.00
C GLU A 248 -8.08 8.94 30.24
N SER A 249 -7.33 9.62 31.11
CA SER A 249 -6.73 8.95 32.26
C SER A 249 -7.76 8.48 33.28
N ASP A 250 -8.85 9.24 33.45
CA ASP A 250 -9.92 8.91 34.38
C ASP A 250 -11.32 8.96 33.72
N SER A 251 -12.10 7.88 33.88
CA SER A 251 -13.56 7.86 33.73
C SER A 251 -14.19 8.08 32.34
N CYS A 252 -13.43 8.33 31.28
CA CYS A 252 -13.91 8.39 29.88
C CYS A 252 -15.10 9.34 29.67
N THR A 253 -15.04 10.52 30.27
CA THR A 253 -16.12 11.50 30.32
C THR A 253 -15.96 12.66 29.35
N PHE A 254 -14.84 12.77 28.63
CA PHE A 254 -14.43 13.96 27.90
C PHE A 254 -14.31 15.20 28.81
N GLY A 255 -14.18 14.96 30.11
CA GLY A 255 -14.20 15.95 31.17
C GLY A 255 -12.78 16.27 31.64
N GLY A 256 -12.61 17.40 32.32
CA GLY A 256 -11.29 17.76 32.83
C GLY A 256 -10.31 18.13 31.73
N ALA A 257 -9.07 17.68 31.86
CA ALA A 257 -8.00 18.07 30.94
C ALA A 257 -6.94 16.99 30.75
N ASP A 258 -7.35 15.74 30.66
CA ASP A 258 -6.50 14.56 30.70
C ASP A 258 -6.86 13.55 29.60
N TYR A 259 -7.46 14.07 28.51
CA TYR A 259 -7.90 13.29 27.37
C TYR A 259 -7.20 13.66 26.06
N THR A 260 -7.05 12.69 25.18
CA THR A 260 -6.77 12.89 23.77
C THR A 260 -7.88 12.22 22.98
N TYR A 261 -8.57 12.98 22.12
CA TYR A 261 -9.64 12.44 21.28
C TYR A 261 -9.77 13.19 19.97
N LEU A 262 -10.36 12.48 19.00
CA LEU A 262 -10.81 13.03 17.75
C LEU A 262 -12.33 12.90 17.62
N SER A 263 -12.97 14.06 17.49
CA SER A 263 -14.43 14.23 17.35
C SER A 263 -15.23 13.84 18.60
N HIS A 264 -16.16 14.70 19.01
CA HIS A 264 -17.03 14.45 20.17
C HIS A 264 -18.34 13.75 19.77
N PRO A 265 -18.85 12.78 20.54
CA PRO A 265 -19.94 11.91 20.06
C PRO A 265 -21.31 12.60 20.00
N THR A 266 -21.52 13.64 20.81
CA THR A 266 -22.82 14.32 20.95
C THR A 266 -22.78 15.82 20.69
N ASN A 267 -21.59 16.39 20.48
CA ASN A 267 -21.43 17.84 20.35
C ASN A 267 -21.02 18.17 18.92
N SER A 268 -21.98 18.64 18.14
CA SER A 268 -21.77 18.97 16.72
C SER A 268 -20.72 20.06 16.50
N TYR A 269 -20.49 20.96 17.47
CA TYR A 269 -19.41 21.96 17.40
C TYR A 269 -18.02 21.31 17.51
N LEU A 270 -17.91 20.22 18.27
CA LEU A 270 -16.67 19.49 18.51
C LEU A 270 -16.53 18.26 17.60
N PHE A 271 -17.38 18.14 16.58
CA PHE A 271 -17.31 17.03 15.62
C PHE A 271 -16.05 17.07 14.74
N SER A 272 -15.49 18.26 14.49
CA SER A 272 -14.24 18.46 13.75
C SER A 272 -13.10 18.92 14.68
N ALA A 273 -13.15 18.51 15.95
CA ALA A 273 -12.15 18.90 16.96
C ALA A 273 -11.19 17.77 17.28
N MET A 274 -9.92 18.15 17.44
CA MET A 274 -8.88 17.33 18.05
C MET A 274 -8.48 17.97 19.38
N TYR A 275 -8.44 17.15 20.43
CA TYR A 275 -7.87 17.52 21.71
C TYR A 275 -6.70 16.60 22.01
N ILE A 276 -5.59 17.17 22.49
CA ILE A 276 -4.36 16.47 22.84
C ILE A 276 -3.94 16.95 24.23
N TYR A 277 -4.63 16.45 25.25
CA TYR A 277 -4.40 16.81 26.64
C TYR A 277 -3.87 15.64 27.48
N ASN A 278 -4.08 14.39 27.05
CA ASN A 278 -3.43 13.23 27.65
C ASN A 278 -1.97 13.16 27.17
N MET A 279 -1.03 13.42 28.07
CA MET A 279 0.41 13.49 27.74
C MET A 279 1.05 12.11 27.54
N ASP A 280 0.37 11.04 27.94
CA ASP A 280 0.79 9.66 27.66
C ASP A 280 0.22 9.14 26.32
N PHE A 281 -0.65 9.93 25.68
CA PHE A 281 -1.32 9.59 24.43
C PHE A 281 -1.17 10.75 23.43
N LEU A 282 0.00 10.82 22.80
CA LEU A 282 0.41 11.94 21.94
C LEU A 282 0.65 11.51 20.49
N PRO A 283 0.42 12.40 19.51
CA PRO A 283 0.86 12.17 18.14
C PRO A 283 2.39 12.10 18.04
N ILE A 284 2.89 11.31 17.10
CA ILE A 284 4.32 11.17 16.80
C ILE A 284 4.88 12.41 16.07
N GLU A 285 4.04 13.11 15.33
CA GLU A 285 4.40 14.35 14.62
C GLU A 285 3.21 15.32 14.61
N ARG A 286 3.46 16.62 14.69
CA ARG A 286 2.41 17.64 14.59
C ARG A 286 2.99 18.99 14.16
N SER A 287 2.17 19.78 13.48
CA SER A 287 2.53 21.08 12.91
C SER A 287 1.43 22.13 13.08
N GLY A 288 1.87 23.39 13.10
CA GLY A 288 1.01 24.57 13.03
C GLY A 288 0.07 24.72 14.22
N ARG A 289 -1.24 24.82 13.96
CA ARG A 289 -2.27 24.95 15.02
C ARG A 289 -2.39 23.73 15.94
N TYR A 290 -1.91 22.58 15.49
CA TYR A 290 -1.79 21.39 16.32
C TYR A 290 -0.48 21.38 17.14
N GLY A 291 0.31 22.45 17.12
CA GLY A 291 1.58 22.59 17.84
C GLY A 291 2.75 21.88 17.17
N THR A 292 3.82 21.65 17.94
CA THR A 292 5.03 20.92 17.51
C THR A 292 5.30 19.73 18.43
N THR A 293 6.13 18.77 18.02
CA THR A 293 6.52 17.63 18.89
C THR A 293 7.23 18.07 20.18
N SER A 294 7.93 19.21 20.14
CA SER A 294 8.57 19.83 21.31
C SER A 294 7.62 20.61 22.22
N SER A 295 6.37 20.84 21.81
CA SER A 295 5.41 21.57 22.63
C SER A 295 4.94 20.72 23.81
N THR A 296 5.18 21.18 25.03
CA THR A 296 4.77 20.51 26.27
C THR A 296 3.36 20.90 26.72
N ASN A 297 2.65 21.70 25.92
CA ASN A 297 1.36 22.26 26.28
C ASN A 297 0.23 21.38 25.76
N LYS A 298 -0.87 21.40 26.50
CA LYS A 298 -2.18 20.85 26.11
C LYS A 298 -2.68 21.59 24.86
N ILE A 299 -3.10 20.85 23.84
CA ILE A 299 -3.50 21.41 22.55
C ILE A 299 -4.95 21.09 22.25
N TYR A 300 -5.69 22.11 21.82
CA TYR A 300 -7.05 22.00 21.32
C TYR A 300 -7.13 22.73 20.00
N TYR A 301 -7.68 22.05 19.00
CA TYR A 301 -8.06 22.71 17.76
C TYR A 301 -9.35 22.14 17.19
N ALA A 302 -10.39 22.98 17.15
CA ALA A 302 -11.60 22.74 16.37
C ALA A 302 -11.49 23.50 15.05
N ALA A 303 -11.21 22.83 13.95
CA ALA A 303 -11.21 23.46 12.64
C ALA A 303 -12.65 23.57 12.09
N PRO A 304 -12.94 24.48 11.14
CA PRO A 304 -14.21 24.47 10.41
C PRO A 304 -14.44 23.16 9.65
N LYS A 305 -13.36 22.48 9.29
CA LYS A 305 -13.33 21.19 8.62
C LYS A 305 -12.03 20.49 9.00
N ILE A 306 -12.09 19.17 9.17
CA ILE A 306 -10.90 18.32 9.22
C ILE A 306 -10.97 17.27 8.12
N GLN A 307 -9.81 16.77 7.74
CA GLN A 307 -9.60 15.65 6.85
C GLN A 307 -8.78 14.62 7.63
N ILE A 308 -9.15 13.35 7.50
CA ILE A 308 -8.45 12.22 8.11
C ILE A 308 -7.87 11.39 6.98
N PHE A 309 -6.58 11.10 7.09
CA PHE A 309 -5.84 10.28 6.15
C PHE A 309 -5.14 9.13 6.86
N VAL A 310 -4.80 8.09 6.12
CA VAL A 310 -3.95 6.99 6.57
C VAL A 310 -2.83 6.69 5.58
N ARG A 311 -1.72 6.14 6.09
CA ARG A 311 -0.63 5.58 5.30
C ARG A 311 0.04 4.42 6.02
#